data_AF-A0A8T6N7T1-F1
#
_entry.id   AF-A0A8T6N7T1-F1
#
_cell.length_a   1.000
_cell.length_b   1.000
_cell.length_c   1.000
_cell.angle_alpha   90.00
_cell.angle_beta   90.00
_cell.angle_gamma   90.00
#
_symmetry.space_group_name_H-M   'P 1'
#
loop_
_entity.id
_entity.type
_entity.pdbx_description
1 polymer ?
#
loop_
_entity_poly.entity_id
_entity_poly.type
_entity_poly.pdbx_seq_one_letter_code
_entity_poly.pdbx_strand_id
1 'polypeptide(L)'
;IRRGEEPDGEARVIRSAASDSELFSAVLSNGRTITFREITAGDLLYLEKSLGNLGDMERSLKLASRISTGEGRWSYEDLQRLKMRDLRAVTDLLAKAGDNEDDEDEFPNES
;
A
#
# COMPACT_ATOMS: atom_id res chain seq x y z
N ILE A 1 2.24 26.34 37.38
CA ILE A 1 1.31 25.27 36.95
C ILE A 1 1.63 25.00 35.49
N ARG A 2 2.16 23.80 35.16
CA ARG A 2 2.54 23.41 33.79
C ARG A 2 1.29 22.99 33.01
N ARG A 3 1.12 23.46 31.77
CA ARG A 3 0.25 22.90 30.73
C ARG A 3 0.69 23.59 29.42
N GLY A 4 1.54 23.01 28.59
CA GLY A 4 1.22 21.84 27.77
C GLY A 4 0.65 22.37 26.46
N GLU A 5 1.53 22.86 25.58
CA GLU A 5 1.20 23.31 24.23
C GLU A 5 1.34 22.09 23.32
N GLU A 6 0.21 21.54 22.88
CA GLU A 6 0.14 20.44 21.92
C GLU A 6 -0.39 21.00 20.59
N PRO A 7 0.33 20.86 19.47
CA PRO A 7 -0.16 21.31 18.16
C PRO A 7 -1.08 20.25 17.54
N ASP A 8 -2.36 20.26 17.90
CA ASP A 8 -3.39 19.44 17.24
C ASP A 8 -3.99 20.20 16.04
N GLY A 9 -3.19 20.33 14.98
CA GLY A 9 -3.58 21.08 13.78
C GLY A 9 -3.51 20.31 12.46
N GLU A 10 -2.74 19.21 12.39
CA GLU A 10 -2.37 18.62 11.09
C GLU A 10 -2.97 17.23 10.82
N ALA A 11 -3.64 16.61 11.78
CA ALA A 11 -4.11 15.22 11.64
C ALA A 11 -5.49 15.06 10.96
N ARG A 12 -6.20 16.15 10.64
CA ARG A 12 -7.64 16.06 10.27
C ARG A 12 -7.94 16.12 8.77
N VAL A 13 -6.94 16.32 7.90
CA VAL A 13 -7.19 16.48 6.45
C VAL A 13 -7.08 15.17 5.66
N ILE A 14 -6.58 14.08 6.27
CA ILE A 14 -6.28 12.82 5.57
C ILE A 14 -7.41 11.78 5.71
N ARG A 15 -8.58 12.14 6.26
CA ARG A 15 -9.67 11.16 6.49
C ARG A 15 -10.74 11.13 5.40
N SER A 16 -10.81 12.15 4.55
CA SER A 16 -11.95 12.29 3.60
C SER A 16 -11.70 11.70 2.22
N ALA A 17 -10.46 11.39 1.85
CA ALA A 17 -10.10 10.82 0.54
C ALA A 17 -10.15 9.26 0.50
N ALA A 18 -10.47 8.60 1.61
CA ALA A 18 -10.58 7.15 1.68
C ALA A 18 -12.00 6.62 1.38
N SER A 19 -12.93 7.49 0.99
CA SER A 19 -14.37 7.16 1.01
C SER A 19 -14.86 6.39 -0.22
N ASP A 20 -14.05 6.22 -1.28
CA ASP A 20 -14.48 5.57 -2.53
C ASP A 20 -13.42 4.63 -3.15
N SER A 21 -12.28 4.39 -2.48
CA SER A 21 -11.27 3.47 -3.02
C SER A 21 -11.63 2.02 -2.73
N GLU A 22 -11.55 1.16 -3.73
CA GLU A 22 -11.70 -0.29 -3.54
C GLU A 22 -10.66 -0.81 -2.54
N LEU A 23 -11.10 -1.73 -1.68
CA LEU A 23 -10.30 -2.28 -0.60
C LEU A 23 -10.09 -3.79 -0.80
N PHE A 24 -8.83 -4.17 -0.84
CA PHE A 24 -8.39 -5.55 -0.97
C PHE A 24 -7.88 -6.04 0.38
N SER A 25 -8.37 -7.17 0.88
CA SER A 25 -7.95 -7.71 2.18
C SER A 25 -7.53 -9.17 2.12
N ALA A 26 -6.57 -9.54 2.97
CA ALA A 26 -6.14 -10.92 3.18
C ALA A 26 -5.87 -11.20 4.66
N VAL A 27 -6.14 -12.43 5.10
CA VAL A 27 -5.79 -12.89 6.44
C VAL A 27 -4.44 -13.59 6.38
N LEU A 28 -3.49 -13.11 7.18
CA LEU A 28 -2.15 -13.69 7.25
C LEU A 28 -2.10 -14.86 8.24
N SER A 29 -1.03 -15.63 8.19
CA SER A 29 -0.83 -16.83 9.03
C SER A 29 -0.78 -16.52 10.54
N ASN A 30 -0.55 -15.26 10.93
CA ASN A 30 -0.57 -14.81 12.31
C ASN A 30 -1.97 -14.35 12.80
N GLY A 31 -3.00 -14.53 11.97
CA GLY A 31 -4.38 -14.12 12.28
C GLY A 31 -4.64 -12.62 12.13
N ARG A 32 -3.64 -11.81 11.74
CA ARG A 32 -3.84 -10.40 11.42
C ARG A 32 -4.35 -10.26 9.98
N THR A 33 -5.30 -9.37 9.80
CA THR A 33 -5.77 -8.96 8.47
C THR A 33 -4.88 -7.84 7.95
N ILE A 34 -4.47 -7.96 6.70
CA ILE A 34 -3.90 -6.86 5.93
C ILE A 34 -4.94 -6.34 4.95
N THR A 35 -5.07 -5.02 4.86
CA THR A 35 -5.97 -4.34 3.93
C THR A 35 -5.20 -3.28 3.15
N PHE A 36 -5.34 -3.33 1.83
CA PHE A 36 -4.81 -2.35 0.88
C PHE A 36 -5.96 -1.62 0.22
N ARG A 37 -5.76 -0.33 -0.01
CA ARG A 37 -6.57 0.39 -1.01
C ARG A 37 -5.98 0.18 -2.39
N GLU A 38 -6.78 0.45 -3.41
CA GLU A 38 -6.33 0.63 -4.79
C GLU A 38 -5.11 1.57 -4.86
N ILE A 39 -4.17 1.22 -5.74
CA ILE A 39 -2.99 2.02 -6.07
C ILE A 39 -3.44 3.23 -6.89
N THR A 40 -3.08 4.42 -6.41
CA THR A 40 -3.41 5.67 -7.11
C THR A 40 -2.22 6.18 -7.90
N ALA A 41 -2.45 7.12 -8.82
CA ALA A 41 -1.38 7.82 -9.54
C ALA A 41 -0.30 8.42 -8.60
N GLY A 42 -0.69 8.85 -7.39
CA GLY A 42 0.26 9.36 -6.39
C GLY A 42 1.20 8.30 -5.82
N ASP A 43 0.81 7.03 -5.83
CA ASP A 43 1.65 5.91 -5.39
C ASP A 43 2.58 5.44 -6.50
N LEU A 44 2.14 5.47 -7.76
CA LEU A 44 2.99 5.25 -8.93
C LEU A 44 4.09 6.32 -9.04
N LEU A 45 3.73 7.59 -8.81
CA LEU A 45 4.71 8.67 -8.76
C LEU A 45 5.73 8.48 -7.62
N TYR A 46 5.28 7.95 -6.48
CA TYR A 46 6.17 7.61 -5.36
C TYR A 46 7.12 6.46 -5.71
N LEU A 47 6.62 5.42 -6.40
CA LEU A 47 7.45 4.33 -6.93
C LEU A 47 8.56 4.87 -7.83
N GLU A 48 8.20 5.72 -8.79
CA GLU A 48 9.17 6.28 -9.76
C GLU A 48 10.20 7.19 -9.07
N LYS A 49 9.74 8.18 -8.30
CA LYS A 49 10.60 9.23 -7.76
C LYS A 49 11.38 8.84 -6.52
N SER A 50 10.75 8.09 -5.62
CA SER A 50 11.33 7.78 -4.31
C SER A 50 11.91 6.38 -4.23
N LEU A 51 11.42 5.45 -5.07
CA LEU A 51 11.80 4.04 -5.00
C LEU A 51 12.55 3.54 -6.23
N GLY A 52 12.73 4.35 -7.29
CA GLY A 52 13.31 3.92 -8.57
C GLY A 52 14.72 3.32 -8.51
N ASN A 53 15.51 3.64 -7.49
CA ASN A 53 16.85 3.10 -7.29
C ASN A 53 16.90 1.84 -6.41
N LEU A 54 15.74 1.37 -5.93
CA LEU A 54 15.65 0.23 -5.01
C LEU A 54 15.37 -1.07 -5.78
N GLY A 55 15.78 -2.20 -5.21
CA GLY A 55 15.43 -3.51 -5.75
C GLY A 55 13.92 -3.77 -5.69
N ASP A 56 13.40 -4.59 -6.62
CA ASP A 56 11.95 -4.85 -6.78
C ASP A 56 11.25 -5.22 -5.47
N MET A 57 11.88 -6.08 -4.66
CA MET A 57 11.29 -6.51 -3.39
C MET A 57 11.13 -5.34 -2.41
N GLU A 58 12.13 -4.47 -2.28
CA GLU A 58 12.05 -3.33 -1.37
C GLU A 58 11.04 -2.29 -1.87
N ARG A 59 10.95 -2.08 -3.20
CA ARG A 59 9.91 -1.23 -3.81
C ARG A 59 8.51 -1.71 -3.45
N SER A 60 8.23 -2.99 -3.66
CA SER A 60 6.93 -3.60 -3.39
C SER A 60 6.52 -3.49 -1.93
N LEU A 61 7.43 -3.76 -0.99
CA LEU A 61 7.12 -3.67 0.44
C LEU A 61 6.88 -2.23 0.90
N LYS A 62 7.64 -1.25 0.38
CA LYS A 62 7.41 0.16 0.68
C LYS A 62 6.09 0.67 0.10
N LEU A 63 5.71 0.19 -1.09
CA LEU A 63 4.41 0.46 -1.67
C LEU A 63 3.27 -0.15 -0.83
N ALA A 64 3.38 -1.42 -0.46
CA ALA A 64 2.41 -2.11 0.41
C ALA A 64 2.18 -1.35 1.72
N SER A 65 3.26 -0.87 2.35
CA SER A 65 3.13 -0.08 3.58
C SER A 65 2.38 1.24 3.36
N ARG A 66 2.59 1.88 2.20
CA ARG A 66 1.95 3.16 1.85
C ARG A 66 0.46 3.03 1.59
N ILE A 67 0.06 2.00 0.83
CA ILE A 67 -1.35 1.72 0.48
C ILE A 67 -2.08 0.92 1.57
N SER A 68 -1.36 0.46 2.60
CA SER A 68 -1.98 -0.17 3.76
C SER A 68 -2.91 0.79 4.48
N THR A 69 -4.11 0.30 4.75
CA THR A 69 -5.20 1.00 5.44
C THR A 69 -5.90 0.05 6.43
N GLY A 70 -6.90 0.54 7.17
CA GLY A 70 -7.67 -0.22 8.14
C GLY A 70 -7.09 -0.26 9.57
N GLU A 71 -7.64 -1.13 10.43
CA GLU A 71 -7.37 -1.22 11.88
C GLU A 71 -5.95 -1.66 12.26
N GLY A 72 -5.06 -1.82 11.29
CA GLY A 72 -3.68 -2.22 11.56
C GLY A 72 -2.77 -1.92 10.39
N ARG A 73 -2.57 -0.62 10.10
CA ARG A 73 -1.66 -0.16 9.05
C ARG A 73 -0.32 -0.86 9.18
N TRP A 74 0.11 -1.54 8.11
CA TRP A 74 1.33 -2.33 8.10
C TRP A 74 2.52 -1.43 7.79
N SER A 75 3.51 -1.40 8.69
CA SER A 75 4.76 -0.69 8.43
C SER A 75 5.67 -1.52 7.51
N TYR A 76 6.63 -0.88 6.86
CA TYR A 76 7.68 -1.57 6.10
C TYR A 76 8.39 -2.63 6.96
N GLU A 77 8.69 -2.31 8.22
CA GLU A 77 9.34 -3.23 9.16
C GLU A 77 8.47 -4.44 9.51
N ASP A 78 7.15 -4.26 9.66
CA ASP A 78 6.22 -5.38 9.86
C ASP A 78 6.24 -6.32 8.66
N LEU A 79 6.23 -5.75 7.45
CA LEU A 79 6.23 -6.51 6.20
C LEU A 79 7.55 -7.26 5.98
N GLN A 80 8.69 -6.66 6.32
CA GLN A 80 10.00 -7.33 6.25
C GLN A 80 10.12 -8.53 7.19
N ARG A 81 9.35 -8.55 8.29
CA ARG A 81 9.32 -9.65 9.27
C ARG A 81 8.34 -10.77 8.89
N LEU A 82 7.58 -10.60 7.82
CA LEU A 82 6.65 -11.62 7.36
C LEU A 82 7.38 -12.87 6.86
N LYS A 83 6.73 -14.02 7.04
CA LYS A 83 7.19 -15.28 6.46
C LYS A 83 6.92 -15.28 4.97
N MET A 84 7.69 -16.05 4.19
CA MET A 84 7.52 -16.19 2.74
C MET A 84 6.07 -16.49 2.30
N ARG A 85 5.33 -17.29 3.08
CA ARG A 85 3.91 -17.57 2.82
C ARG A 85 3.04 -16.31 2.89
N ASP A 86 3.26 -15.47 3.90
CA ASP A 86 2.51 -14.24 4.10
C ASP A 86 2.99 -13.15 3.13
N LEU A 87 4.29 -13.11 2.81
CA LEU A 87 4.84 -12.24 1.76
C LEU A 87 4.18 -12.52 0.41
N ARG A 88 3.96 -13.79 0.06
CA ARG A 88 3.22 -14.15 -1.16
C ARG A 88 1.81 -13.55 -1.14
N ALA A 89 1.07 -13.72 -0.04
CA ALA A 89 -0.26 -13.13 0.10
C ALA A 89 -0.24 -11.59 -0.02
N VAL A 90 0.78 -10.93 0.52
CA VAL A 90 0.99 -9.48 0.35
C VAL A 90 1.26 -9.11 -1.10
N THR A 91 2.10 -9.85 -1.81
CA THR A 91 2.40 -9.60 -3.23
C THR A 91 1.19 -9.85 -4.12
N ASP A 92 0.41 -10.91 -3.87
CA ASP A 92 -0.86 -11.17 -4.56
C ASP A 92 -1.87 -10.04 -4.32
N LEU A 93 -1.93 -9.52 -3.09
CA LEU A 93 -2.82 -8.41 -2.75
C LEU A 93 -2.38 -7.09 -3.39
N LEU A 94 -1.06 -6.87 -3.48
CA LEU A 94 -0.48 -5.74 -4.21
C LEU A 94 -0.79 -5.80 -5.70
N ALA A 95 -0.70 -6.99 -6.31
CA ALA A 95 -1.06 -7.20 -7.70
C ALA A 95 -2.52 -6.79 -7.91
N LYS A 96 -3.45 -7.33 -7.11
CA LYS A 96 -4.87 -6.96 -7.17
C LYS A 96 -5.13 -5.47 -6.95
N ALA A 97 -4.39 -4.83 -6.04
CA ALA A 97 -4.54 -3.40 -5.79
C ALA A 97 -3.99 -2.52 -6.92
N GLY A 98 -3.13 -3.06 -7.79
CA GLY A 98 -2.59 -2.39 -8.98
C GLY A 98 -3.28 -2.79 -10.28
N ASP A 99 -3.89 -3.96 -10.29
CA ASP A 99 -4.75 -4.48 -11.36
C ASP A 99 -6.03 -3.65 -11.35
N ASN A 100 -5.97 -2.48 -11.97
CA ASN A 100 -7.17 -1.87 -12.50
C ASN A 100 -7.58 -2.78 -13.65
N GLU A 101 -8.85 -3.19 -13.74
CA GLU A 101 -9.39 -4.03 -14.83
C GLU A 101 -9.36 -3.32 -16.22
N ASP A 102 -8.23 -2.71 -16.59
CA ASP A 102 -7.96 -1.92 -17.80
C ASP A 102 -6.72 -2.46 -18.57
N ASP A 103 -6.31 -3.72 -18.32
CA ASP A 103 -5.33 -4.45 -19.13
C ASP A 103 -6.06 -5.51 -20.00
N GLU A 104 -6.95 -5.03 -20.87
CA GLU A 104 -7.39 -5.76 -22.08
C GLU A 104 -7.13 -4.99 -23.38
N ASP A 105 -6.26 -3.97 -23.39
CA ASP A 105 -5.69 -3.45 -24.64
C ASP A 105 -4.35 -4.17 -24.94
N GLU A 106 -4.53 -5.36 -25.50
CA GLU A 106 -3.68 -5.94 -26.54
C GLU A 106 -2.86 -4.85 -27.25
N PHE A 107 -1.59 -4.67 -26.90
CA PHE A 107 -0.65 -3.92 -27.76
C PHE A 107 -0.42 -4.81 -29.00
N PRO A 108 -0.98 -4.51 -30.19
CA PRO A 108 -0.54 -5.21 -31.38
C PRO A 108 0.86 -4.67 -31.66
N ASN A 109 1.88 -5.44 -31.31
CA ASN A 109 3.23 -5.14 -31.72
C ASN A 109 3.36 -5.48 -33.22
N GLU A 110 2.76 -4.65 -34.09
CA GLU A 110 3.04 -4.65 -35.53
C GLU A 110 4.09 -3.59 -35.84
N SER A 111 5.32 -4.04 -36.13
CA SER A 111 6.27 -3.39 -37.02
C SER A 111 7.29 -4.40 -37.54
#